data_AF-A0A2S7UEY4-F1
#
_entry.id   AF-A0A2S7UEY4-F1
#
_cell.length_a   1.000
_cell.length_b   1.000
_cell.length_c   1.000
_cell.angle_alpha   90.00
_cell.angle_beta   90.00
_cell.angle_gamma   90.00
#
_symmetry.space_group_name_H-M   'P 1'
#
loop_
_entity.id
_entity.type
_entity.pdbx_description
1 polymer ?
#
loop_
_entity_poly.entity_id
_entity_poly.type
_entity_poly.pdbx_seq_one_letter_code
_entity_poly.pdbx_strand_id
1 'polypeptide(L)'
;MQVQEMIIERFRESVPKTKSVIQHLADVLEISYDAAYRRIQGKAKLEIEESMKLAKAGQFSLDHIMTAQQDLTALGTATDTINSINSLEKYFKDMETNLKAAGKDDVEWIYSAKDIPVFHHFNDSMLGRFKIYVWLHLLDDTMEGKRFADFHLPLSIKEQIKINKSLFEQFKRVEIWNDTTISSSLQQIHFYHEAGYIDHDTAKVLCDDLRELLKNAAADLLQESYNIYYHELLLMSNNAVVRKKGIPVAGFVTMTMLGYIRFSGSNILNRMNDFLITRYDNLLQ
;
A
#
# COMPACT_ATOMS: atom_id res chain seq x y z
N MET A 1 -26.12 -7.70 24.84
CA MET A 1 -26.57 -6.33 24.56
C MET A 1 -25.39 -5.48 24.08
N GLN A 2 -24.25 -5.50 24.79
CA GLN A 2 -23.02 -4.78 24.44
C GLN A 2 -22.50 -4.99 22.99
N VAL A 3 -22.46 -6.21 22.47
CA VAL A 3 -21.94 -6.48 21.10
C VAL A 3 -22.81 -5.87 20.00
N GLN A 4 -24.14 -5.93 20.14
CA GLN A 4 -25.06 -5.38 19.13
C GLN A 4 -24.97 -3.85 19.08
N GLU A 5 -24.85 -3.20 20.23
CA GLU A 5 -24.62 -1.75 20.31
C GLU A 5 -23.32 -1.36 19.57
N MET A 6 -22.23 -2.09 19.79
CA MET A 6 -20.96 -1.86 19.08
C MET A 6 -21.07 -2.04 17.56
N ILE A 7 -21.81 -3.06 17.09
CA ILE A 7 -22.08 -3.26 15.65
C ILE A 7 -22.85 -2.07 15.07
N ILE A 8 -23.86 -1.59 15.79
CA ILE A 8 -24.68 -0.45 15.36
C ILE A 8 -23.86 0.84 15.36
N GLU A 9 -22.98 1.04 16.33
CA GLU A 9 -22.07 2.20 16.40
C GLU A 9 -21.09 2.21 15.23
N ARG A 10 -20.39 1.11 14.95
CA ARG A 10 -19.50 1.02 13.78
C ARG A 10 -20.25 1.20 12.47
N PHE A 11 -21.46 0.66 12.36
CA PHE A 11 -22.29 0.90 11.19
C PHE A 11 -22.67 2.38 11.05
N ARG A 12 -23.01 3.07 12.16
CA ARG A 12 -23.33 4.51 12.15
C ARG A 12 -22.20 5.37 11.61
N GLU A 13 -20.95 5.06 11.95
CA GLU A 13 -19.77 5.78 11.47
C GLU A 13 -19.64 5.73 9.94
N SER A 14 -20.13 4.67 9.31
CA SER A 14 -20.12 4.51 7.85
C SER A 14 -21.23 5.29 7.13
N VAL A 15 -22.25 5.74 7.86
CA VAL A 15 -23.42 6.43 7.29
C VAL A 15 -23.10 7.92 7.10
N PRO A 16 -23.26 8.49 5.90
CA PRO A 16 -23.12 9.93 5.70
C PRO A 16 -24.04 10.72 6.62
N LYS A 17 -23.56 11.81 7.22
CA LYS A 17 -24.33 12.67 8.14
C LYS A 17 -25.64 13.22 7.54
N THR A 18 -25.77 13.22 6.21
CA THR A 18 -26.95 13.67 5.47
C THR A 18 -28.05 12.61 5.36
N LYS A 19 -27.79 11.37 5.78
CA LYS A 19 -28.74 10.25 5.69
C LYS A 19 -29.18 9.77 7.08
N SER A 20 -30.43 9.31 7.17
CA SER A 20 -30.95 8.66 8.38
C SER A 20 -30.32 7.27 8.53
N VAL A 21 -29.69 7.03 9.68
CA VAL A 21 -29.12 5.72 10.05
C VAL A 21 -30.18 4.63 10.01
N ILE A 22 -31.39 4.92 10.51
CA ILE A 22 -32.48 3.94 10.58
C ILE A 22 -32.93 3.55 9.17
N GLN A 23 -33.10 4.54 8.27
CA GLN A 23 -33.45 4.26 6.89
C GLN A 23 -32.35 3.46 6.20
N HIS A 24 -31.09 3.86 6.38
CA HIS A 24 -29.98 3.17 5.74
C HIS A 24 -29.82 1.72 6.23
N LEU A 25 -30.04 1.47 7.53
CA LEU A 25 -30.07 0.12 8.08
C LEU A 25 -31.23 -0.70 7.51
N ALA A 26 -32.40 -0.09 7.36
CA ALA A 26 -33.58 -0.73 6.77
C ALA A 26 -33.32 -1.13 5.31
N ASP A 27 -32.69 -0.25 4.53
CA ASP A 27 -32.31 -0.51 3.14
C ASP A 27 -31.29 -1.65 3.02
N VAL A 28 -30.26 -1.66 3.87
CA VAL A 28 -29.19 -2.69 3.85
C VAL A 28 -29.71 -4.07 4.27
N LEU A 29 -30.64 -4.10 5.24
CA LEU A 29 -31.20 -5.36 5.74
C LEU A 29 -32.45 -5.81 4.98
N GLU A 30 -32.99 -4.96 4.09
CA GLU A 30 -34.24 -5.19 3.36
C GLU A 30 -35.44 -5.41 4.29
N ILE A 31 -35.52 -4.60 5.36
CA ILE A 31 -36.57 -4.68 6.37
C ILE A 31 -37.36 -3.36 6.47
N SER A 32 -38.49 -3.38 7.18
CA SER A 32 -39.25 -2.15 7.43
C SER A 32 -38.52 -1.17 8.35
N TYR A 33 -38.84 0.12 8.23
CA TYR A 33 -38.28 1.17 9.09
C TYR A 33 -38.50 0.89 10.59
N ASP A 34 -39.69 0.38 10.98
CA ASP A 34 -39.97 0.01 12.38
C ASP A 34 -39.09 -1.16 12.83
N ALA A 35 -38.89 -2.18 11.98
CA ALA A 35 -38.05 -3.31 12.28
C ALA A 35 -36.57 -2.91 12.43
N ALA A 36 -36.08 -1.98 11.60
CA ALA A 36 -34.77 -1.37 11.72
C ALA A 36 -34.63 -0.55 13.01
N TYR A 37 -35.64 0.27 13.32
CA TYR A 37 -35.67 1.08 14.53
C TYR A 37 -35.58 0.22 15.80
N ARG A 38 -36.32 -0.89 15.87
CA ARG A 38 -36.27 -1.82 17.00
C ARG A 38 -34.90 -2.46 17.20
N ARG A 39 -34.18 -2.80 16.11
CA ARG A 39 -32.79 -3.30 16.18
C ARG A 39 -31.84 -2.25 16.71
N ILE A 40 -31.95 -1.02 16.21
CA ILE A 40 -31.14 0.12 16.65
C ILE A 40 -31.34 0.42 18.15
N GLN A 41 -32.57 0.30 18.64
CA GLN A 41 -32.92 0.53 20.05
C GLN A 41 -32.64 -0.69 20.96
N GLY A 42 -32.08 -1.77 20.43
CA GLY A 42 -31.85 -3.01 21.18
C GLY A 42 -33.12 -3.77 21.60
N LYS A 43 -34.30 -3.36 21.12
CA LYS A 43 -35.59 -4.01 21.39
C LYS A 43 -35.79 -5.30 20.60
N ALA A 44 -35.06 -5.46 19.51
CA ALA A 44 -34.97 -6.69 18.73
C ALA A 44 -33.48 -7.05 18.52
N LYS A 45 -33.15 -8.34 18.57
CA LYS A 45 -31.78 -8.81 18.35
C LYS A 45 -31.44 -8.77 16.86
N LEU A 46 -30.18 -8.45 16.54
CA LEU A 46 -29.63 -8.71 15.22
C LEU A 46 -29.36 -10.20 15.07
N GLU A 47 -29.75 -10.77 13.93
CA GLU A 47 -29.28 -12.10 13.53
C GLU A 47 -27.84 -12.03 13.00
N ILE A 48 -27.17 -13.18 12.90
CA ILE A 48 -25.77 -13.24 12.42
C ILE A 48 -25.68 -12.73 10.98
N GLU A 49 -26.60 -13.15 10.10
CA GLU A 49 -26.63 -12.69 8.71
C GLU A 49 -26.84 -11.17 8.61
N GLU A 50 -27.71 -10.61 9.44
CA GLU A 50 -27.93 -9.15 9.51
C GLU A 50 -26.65 -8.44 9.98
N SER A 51 -25.99 -8.98 11.00
CA SER A 51 -24.72 -8.46 11.50
C SER A 51 -23.63 -8.47 10.42
N MET A 52 -23.55 -9.55 9.63
CA MET A 52 -22.61 -9.66 8.50
C MET A 52 -22.94 -8.69 7.36
N LYS A 53 -24.22 -8.50 7.03
CA LYS A 53 -24.66 -7.52 6.03
C LYS A 53 -24.29 -6.10 6.44
N LEU A 54 -24.52 -5.73 7.70
CA LEU A 54 -24.13 -4.42 8.25
C LEU A 54 -22.62 -4.22 8.25
N ALA A 55 -21.85 -5.23 8.66
CA ALA A 55 -20.39 -5.21 8.65
C ALA A 55 -19.83 -5.01 7.24
N LYS A 56 -20.37 -5.74 6.25
CA LYS A 56 -19.99 -5.60 4.85
C LYS A 56 -20.33 -4.22 4.28
N ALA A 57 -21.54 -3.72 4.56
CA ALA A 57 -21.97 -2.40 4.09
C ALA A 57 -21.15 -1.26 4.73
N GLY A 58 -20.84 -1.37 6.03
CA GLY A 58 -20.05 -0.39 6.77
C GLY A 58 -18.53 -0.58 6.66
N GLN A 59 -18.07 -1.59 5.90
CA GLN A 59 -16.65 -1.93 5.72
C GLN A 59 -15.87 -2.11 7.04
N PHE A 60 -16.49 -2.74 8.04
CA PHE A 60 -15.82 -3.10 9.30
C PHE A 60 -15.86 -4.62 9.53
N SER A 61 -14.97 -5.12 10.38
CA SER A 61 -14.93 -6.54 10.75
C SER A 61 -15.70 -6.81 12.04
N LEU A 62 -16.55 -7.84 12.05
CA LEU A 62 -17.20 -8.35 13.27
C LEU A 62 -16.18 -8.94 14.25
N ASP A 63 -15.10 -9.55 13.74
CA ASP A 63 -14.03 -10.06 14.60
C ASP A 63 -13.44 -8.93 15.45
N HIS A 64 -13.26 -7.74 14.88
CA HIS A 64 -12.73 -6.58 15.62
C HIS A 64 -13.65 -6.13 16.76
N ILE A 65 -14.97 -6.34 16.64
CA ILE A 65 -15.94 -6.07 17.71
C ILE A 65 -15.85 -7.15 18.79
N MET A 66 -15.66 -8.41 18.38
CA MET A 66 -15.50 -9.54 19.31
C MET A 66 -14.16 -9.50 20.05
N THR A 67 -13.11 -9.01 19.39
CA THR A 67 -11.77 -8.84 19.94
C THR A 67 -11.53 -7.43 20.47
N ALA A 68 -12.56 -6.60 20.64
CA ALA A 68 -12.41 -5.21 21.11
C ALA A 68 -11.81 -5.12 22.54
N GLN A 69 -11.80 -6.23 23.30
CA GLN A 69 -11.07 -6.37 24.58
C GLN A 69 -9.64 -6.93 24.44
N GLN A 70 -9.24 -7.40 23.25
CA GLN A 70 -7.86 -7.78 22.94
C GLN A 70 -7.19 -6.61 22.23
N ASP A 71 -6.32 -5.91 22.94
CA ASP A 71 -5.82 -4.57 22.61
C ASP A 71 -5.16 -4.40 21.22
N LEU A 72 -4.86 -5.46 20.45
CA LEU A 72 -4.03 -5.36 19.24
C LEU A 72 -4.33 -6.39 18.13
N THR A 73 -5.58 -6.74 17.84
CA THR A 73 -5.91 -7.51 16.63
C THR A 73 -6.22 -6.61 15.44
N ALA A 74 -5.44 -6.74 14.37
CA ALA A 74 -5.77 -6.14 13.07
C ALA A 74 -5.86 -7.22 12.00
N LEU A 75 -7.00 -7.26 11.35
CA LEU A 75 -7.17 -8.00 10.11
C LEU A 75 -6.65 -7.11 8.98
N GLY A 76 -5.69 -7.63 8.23
CA GLY A 76 -5.18 -7.02 7.01
C GLY A 76 -5.33 -7.98 5.83
N THR A 77 -5.38 -7.43 4.63
CA THR A 77 -5.39 -8.22 3.40
C THR A 77 -3.97 -8.29 2.86
N ALA A 78 -3.40 -9.50 2.85
CA ALA A 78 -2.09 -9.73 2.23
C ALA A 78 -2.24 -9.76 0.71
N THR A 79 -1.21 -9.29 0.00
CA THR A 79 -1.05 -9.57 -1.43
C THR A 79 -0.83 -11.05 -1.67
N ASP A 80 -1.23 -11.53 -2.84
CA ASP A 80 -0.89 -12.88 -3.27
C ASP A 80 0.62 -13.09 -3.34
N THR A 81 1.03 -14.36 -3.23
CA THR A 81 2.42 -14.76 -3.41
C THR A 81 2.88 -14.45 -4.83
N ILE A 82 4.01 -13.75 -4.94
CA ILE A 82 4.70 -13.49 -6.20
C ILE A 82 5.81 -14.53 -6.29
N ASN A 83 5.77 -15.38 -7.30
CA ASN A 83 6.75 -16.45 -7.54
C ASN A 83 6.96 -16.77 -9.03
N SER A 84 6.48 -15.88 -9.91
CA SER A 84 6.56 -16.02 -11.36
C SER A 84 6.27 -14.69 -12.04
N ILE A 85 6.65 -14.56 -13.30
CA ILE A 85 6.30 -13.41 -14.14
C ILE A 85 4.78 -13.16 -14.21
N ASN A 86 3.96 -14.22 -14.24
CA ASN A 86 2.50 -14.12 -14.29
C ASN A 86 1.93 -13.56 -12.98
N SER A 87 2.44 -14.02 -11.83
CA SER A 87 2.04 -13.50 -10.52
C SER A 87 2.49 -12.05 -10.32
N LEU A 88 3.64 -11.65 -10.88
CA LEU A 88 4.09 -10.26 -10.89
C LEU A 88 3.19 -9.38 -11.77
N GLU A 89 2.78 -9.88 -12.94
CA GLU A 89 1.82 -9.17 -13.80
C GLU A 89 0.49 -8.95 -13.08
N LYS A 90 -0.01 -9.97 -12.38
CA LYS A 90 -1.21 -9.85 -11.55
C LYS A 90 -1.01 -8.79 -10.46
N TYR A 91 0.10 -8.84 -9.73
CA TYR A 91 0.43 -7.84 -8.70
C TYR A 91 0.39 -6.41 -9.25
N PHE A 92 0.94 -6.18 -10.44
CA PHE A 92 0.88 -4.85 -11.06
C PHE A 92 -0.51 -4.44 -11.53
N LYS A 93 -1.37 -5.37 -11.96
CA LYS A 93 -2.79 -5.11 -12.26
C LYS A 93 -3.62 -4.80 -11.01
N ASP A 94 -3.34 -5.50 -9.92
CA ASP A 94 -3.96 -5.23 -8.63
C ASP A 94 -3.54 -3.86 -8.09
N MET A 95 -2.26 -3.49 -8.28
CA MET A 95 -1.76 -2.14 -8.01
C MET A 95 -2.51 -1.07 -8.81
N GLU A 96 -2.68 -1.27 -10.13
CA GLU A 96 -3.46 -0.35 -10.97
C GLU A 96 -4.88 -0.16 -10.44
N THR A 97 -5.54 -1.28 -10.11
CA THR A 97 -6.91 -1.29 -9.57
C THR A 97 -7.00 -0.50 -8.26
N ASN A 98 -6.04 -0.71 -7.36
CA ASN A 98 -5.97 0.00 -6.08
C ASN A 98 -5.72 1.49 -6.25
N LEU A 99 -4.82 1.89 -7.16
CA LEU A 99 -4.54 3.29 -7.46
C LEU A 99 -5.79 3.98 -8.04
N LYS A 100 -6.47 3.35 -9.00
CA LYS A 100 -7.72 3.89 -9.55
C LYS A 100 -8.81 4.03 -8.49
N ALA A 101 -8.94 3.06 -7.59
CA ALA A 101 -9.94 3.07 -6.53
C ALA A 101 -9.71 4.18 -5.48
N ALA A 102 -8.45 4.57 -5.22
CA ALA A 102 -8.16 5.68 -4.32
C ALA A 102 -8.76 7.01 -4.83
N GLY A 103 -8.79 7.18 -6.15
CA GLY A 103 -9.16 8.44 -6.83
C GLY A 103 -8.08 9.50 -6.67
N LYS A 104 -8.12 10.57 -7.46
CA LYS A 104 -7.03 11.58 -7.50
C LYS A 104 -7.23 12.75 -6.55
N ASP A 105 -8.49 13.08 -6.27
CA ASP A 105 -8.83 14.31 -5.56
C ASP A 105 -8.53 14.20 -4.06
N ASP A 106 -7.61 15.07 -3.61
CA ASP A 106 -7.22 15.21 -2.20
C ASP A 106 -6.71 13.90 -1.59
N VAL A 107 -5.91 13.17 -2.39
CA VAL A 107 -5.25 11.93 -1.97
C VAL A 107 -3.74 12.15 -1.85
N GLU A 108 -3.21 11.77 -0.70
CA GLU A 108 -1.78 11.87 -0.35
C GLU A 108 -1.24 10.50 0.04
N TRP A 109 -0.09 10.14 -0.53
CA TRP A 109 0.68 8.95 -0.17
C TRP A 109 1.89 9.36 0.66
N ILE A 110 2.05 8.75 1.84
CA ILE A 110 3.21 8.96 2.71
C ILE A 110 3.97 7.65 2.80
N TYR A 111 5.22 7.63 2.35
CA TYR A 111 6.03 6.42 2.23
C TYR A 111 7.28 6.51 3.10
N SER A 112 7.45 5.52 3.97
CA SER A 112 8.68 5.27 4.74
C SER A 112 9.55 4.33 3.92
N ALA A 113 10.57 4.87 3.25
CA ALA A 113 11.35 4.20 2.20
C ALA A 113 12.62 3.54 2.73
N LYS A 114 12.56 2.26 3.12
CA LYS A 114 13.80 1.47 3.34
C LYS A 114 14.53 1.19 2.02
N ASP A 115 13.79 1.04 0.93
CA ASP A 115 14.29 0.93 -0.43
C ASP A 115 13.70 2.05 -1.29
N ILE A 116 14.37 2.42 -2.38
CA ILE A 116 13.82 3.35 -3.38
C ILE A 116 12.41 2.87 -3.76
N PRO A 117 11.36 3.69 -3.62
CA PRO A 117 10.01 3.25 -3.89
C PRO A 117 9.82 2.73 -5.31
N VAL A 118 9.03 1.67 -5.43
CA VAL A 118 8.89 0.83 -6.64
C VAL A 118 8.64 1.63 -7.92
N PHE A 119 7.90 2.74 -7.84
CA PHE A 119 7.52 3.55 -9.00
C PHE A 119 8.69 4.32 -9.63
N HIS A 120 9.76 4.60 -8.88
CA HIS A 120 10.98 5.18 -9.47
C HIS A 120 11.65 4.23 -10.47
N HIS A 121 11.39 2.92 -10.33
CA HIS A 121 11.87 1.89 -11.25
C HIS A 121 10.90 1.61 -12.41
N PHE A 122 9.75 2.30 -12.47
CA PHE A 122 8.75 2.10 -13.51
C PHE A 122 9.06 2.87 -14.79
N ASN A 123 10.23 2.62 -15.37
CA ASN A 123 10.69 3.21 -16.61
C ASN A 123 11.43 2.15 -17.45
N ASP A 124 11.81 2.48 -18.69
CA ASP A 124 12.50 1.54 -19.60
C ASP A 124 14.04 1.60 -19.45
N SER A 125 14.55 2.00 -18.27
CA SER A 125 16.00 2.01 -17.98
C SER A 125 16.56 0.61 -17.73
N MET A 126 17.89 0.49 -17.79
CA MET A 126 18.56 -0.76 -17.44
C MET A 126 18.35 -1.08 -15.95
N LEU A 127 18.35 -0.05 -15.09
CA LEU A 127 18.06 -0.19 -13.67
C LEU A 127 16.63 -0.67 -13.39
N GLY A 128 15.63 -0.17 -14.12
CA GLY A 128 14.24 -0.63 -14.02
C GLY A 128 14.12 -2.12 -14.35
N ARG A 129 14.74 -2.55 -15.47
CA ARG A 129 14.81 -3.97 -15.86
C ARG A 129 15.54 -4.81 -14.80
N PHE A 130 16.65 -4.31 -14.29
CA PHE A 130 17.45 -4.98 -13.27
C PHE A 130 16.67 -5.18 -11.98
N LYS A 131 15.89 -4.19 -11.52
CA LYS A 131 15.07 -4.35 -10.31
C LYS A 131 14.04 -5.45 -10.43
N ILE A 132 13.37 -5.55 -11.57
CA ILE A 132 12.40 -6.63 -11.83
C ILE A 132 13.11 -7.98 -11.90
N TYR A 133 14.29 -8.04 -12.54
CA TYR A 133 15.13 -9.23 -12.55
C TYR A 133 15.49 -9.68 -11.12
N VAL A 134 15.94 -8.76 -10.25
CA VAL A 134 16.27 -9.07 -8.85
C VAL A 134 15.05 -9.63 -8.10
N TRP A 135 13.87 -9.01 -8.26
CA TRP A 135 12.66 -9.52 -7.63
C TRP A 135 12.32 -10.94 -8.06
N LEU A 136 12.32 -11.22 -9.36
CA LEU A 136 12.03 -12.56 -9.86
C LEU A 136 13.15 -13.55 -9.48
N HIS A 137 14.41 -13.13 -9.52
CA HIS A 137 15.52 -13.99 -9.12
C HIS A 137 15.47 -14.40 -7.63
N LEU A 138 14.80 -13.62 -6.78
CA LEU A 138 14.64 -13.94 -5.35
C LEU A 138 13.31 -14.59 -4.99
N LEU A 139 12.34 -14.60 -5.91
CA LEU A 139 10.97 -15.03 -5.65
C LEU A 139 10.51 -16.20 -6.55
N ASP A 140 11.06 -16.31 -7.76
CA ASP A 140 10.77 -17.33 -8.75
C ASP A 140 11.94 -18.31 -8.84
N ASP A 141 11.76 -19.51 -8.27
CA ASP A 141 12.79 -20.55 -8.25
C ASP A 141 13.28 -20.94 -9.65
N THR A 142 12.48 -20.71 -10.70
CA THR A 142 12.89 -20.99 -12.10
C THR A 142 13.94 -20.01 -12.62
N MET A 143 14.25 -18.94 -11.88
CA MET A 143 15.27 -17.95 -12.20
C MET A 143 16.67 -18.36 -11.75
N GLU A 144 16.80 -19.44 -10.99
CA GLU A 144 18.10 -19.93 -10.53
C GLU A 144 19.08 -20.13 -11.69
N GLY A 145 20.26 -19.54 -11.57
CA GLY A 145 21.33 -19.63 -12.59
C GLY A 145 21.10 -18.79 -13.86
N LYS A 146 19.95 -18.13 -14.04
CA LYS A 146 19.71 -17.26 -15.20
C LYS A 146 20.47 -15.95 -15.06
N ARG A 147 21.31 -15.60 -16.04
CA ARG A 147 22.04 -14.33 -16.08
C ARG A 147 21.10 -13.19 -16.47
N PHE A 148 21.43 -11.97 -16.05
CA PHE A 148 20.62 -10.80 -16.37
C PHE A 148 20.58 -10.49 -17.87
N ALA A 149 21.65 -10.79 -18.61
CA ALA A 149 21.71 -10.60 -20.06
C ALA A 149 20.62 -11.40 -20.80
N ASP A 150 20.26 -12.58 -20.28
CA ASP A 150 19.24 -13.48 -20.83
C ASP A 150 17.82 -13.13 -20.35
N PHE A 151 17.69 -12.15 -19.46
CA PHE A 151 16.41 -11.73 -18.92
C PHE A 151 15.77 -10.63 -19.78
N HIS A 152 14.58 -10.92 -20.25
CA HIS A 152 13.77 -10.00 -21.04
C HIS A 152 12.39 -9.81 -20.41
N LEU A 153 11.96 -8.56 -20.28
CA LEU A 153 10.62 -8.24 -19.81
C LEU A 153 9.59 -8.51 -20.91
N PRO A 154 8.51 -9.25 -20.61
CA PRO A 154 7.36 -9.33 -21.51
C PRO A 154 6.78 -7.95 -21.78
N LEU A 155 6.20 -7.78 -22.98
CA LEU A 155 5.56 -6.53 -23.37
C LEU A 155 4.42 -6.15 -22.39
N SER A 156 3.65 -7.14 -21.92
CA SER A 156 2.55 -6.92 -20.95
C SER A 156 3.05 -6.25 -19.66
N ILE A 157 4.20 -6.66 -19.15
CA ILE A 157 4.82 -6.05 -17.96
C ILE A 157 5.26 -4.61 -18.25
N LYS A 158 5.89 -4.36 -19.40
CA LYS A 158 6.32 -3.01 -19.79
C LYS A 158 5.14 -2.04 -19.91
N GLU A 159 4.04 -2.49 -20.52
CA GLU A 159 2.80 -1.71 -20.64
C GLU A 159 2.21 -1.41 -19.26
N GLN A 160 2.13 -2.41 -18.39
CA GLN A 160 1.59 -2.26 -17.05
C GLN A 160 2.41 -1.29 -16.18
N ILE A 161 3.75 -1.35 -16.29
CA ILE A 161 4.68 -0.43 -15.63
C ILE A 161 4.39 1.02 -16.04
N LYS A 162 4.20 1.27 -17.34
CA LYS A 162 3.90 2.61 -17.86
C LYS A 162 2.55 3.13 -17.33
N ILE A 163 1.54 2.27 -17.28
CA ILE A 163 0.22 2.61 -16.72
C ILE A 163 0.35 2.98 -15.25
N ASN A 164 1.01 2.15 -14.45
CA ASN A 164 1.17 2.39 -13.01
C ASN A 164 1.98 3.66 -12.73
N LYS A 165 3.06 3.92 -13.49
CA LYS A 165 3.81 5.17 -13.36
C LYS A 165 2.92 6.40 -13.57
N SER A 166 2.17 6.42 -14.66
CA SER A 166 1.27 7.54 -14.97
C SER A 166 0.20 7.75 -13.89
N LEU A 167 -0.29 6.67 -13.26
CA LEU A 167 -1.21 6.77 -12.12
C LEU A 167 -0.51 7.36 -10.89
N PHE A 168 0.67 6.86 -10.53
CA PHE A 168 1.41 7.35 -9.36
C PHE A 168 1.75 8.84 -9.44
N GLU A 169 2.06 9.35 -10.64
CA GLU A 169 2.38 10.76 -10.91
C GLU A 169 1.21 11.73 -10.68
N GLN A 170 -0.01 11.21 -10.50
CA GLN A 170 -1.19 12.04 -10.27
C GLN A 170 -1.46 12.32 -8.80
N PHE A 171 -0.76 11.63 -7.89
CA PHE A 171 -0.98 11.75 -6.46
C PHE A 171 0.00 12.73 -5.82
N LYS A 172 -0.44 13.39 -4.75
CA LYS A 172 0.50 14.01 -3.82
C LYS A 172 1.26 12.90 -3.10
N ARG A 173 2.58 13.03 -3.01
CA ARG A 173 3.46 12.02 -2.42
C ARG A 173 4.47 12.68 -1.50
N VAL A 174 4.67 12.04 -0.36
CA VAL A 174 5.70 12.34 0.61
C VAL A 174 6.49 11.06 0.80
N GLU A 175 7.80 11.14 0.63
CA GLU A 175 8.71 10.04 0.89
C GLU A 175 9.68 10.41 2.01
N ILE A 176 9.98 9.45 2.88
CA ILE A 176 10.96 9.58 3.96
C ILE A 176 12.09 8.60 3.65
N TRP A 177 13.27 9.11 3.37
CA TRP A 177 14.45 8.37 2.94
C TRP A 177 15.54 8.41 4.02
N ASN A 178 16.48 7.48 3.92
CA ASN A 178 17.78 7.53 4.59
C ASN A 178 18.84 6.92 3.68
N ASP A 179 20.04 6.73 4.21
CA ASP A 179 21.15 6.16 3.44
C ASP A 179 20.86 4.73 2.98
N THR A 180 20.06 3.98 3.74
CA THR A 180 19.69 2.60 3.38
C THR A 180 18.80 2.52 2.14
N THR A 181 17.97 3.56 1.90
CA THR A 181 17.13 3.69 0.70
C THR A 181 17.97 3.55 -0.56
N ILE A 182 19.14 4.19 -0.59
CA ILE A 182 20.03 4.20 -1.75
C ILE A 182 21.00 3.00 -1.70
N SER A 183 21.56 2.71 -0.53
CA SER A 183 22.60 1.68 -0.40
C SER A 183 22.09 0.29 -0.75
N SER A 184 20.80 -0.01 -0.56
CA SER A 184 20.23 -1.31 -0.92
C SER A 184 20.35 -1.60 -2.42
N SER A 185 20.18 -0.58 -3.28
CA SER A 185 20.37 -0.72 -4.73
C SER A 185 21.83 -0.97 -5.10
N LEU A 186 22.76 -0.26 -4.46
CA LEU A 186 24.20 -0.48 -4.65
C LEU A 186 24.64 -1.87 -4.21
N GLN A 187 24.11 -2.35 -3.07
CA GLN A 187 24.37 -3.69 -2.56
C GLN A 187 23.87 -4.77 -3.51
N GLN A 188 22.69 -4.59 -4.12
CA GLN A 188 22.18 -5.50 -5.15
C GLN A 188 23.09 -5.50 -6.37
N ILE A 189 23.47 -4.34 -6.90
CA ILE A 189 24.38 -4.27 -8.06
C ILE A 189 25.71 -4.98 -7.75
N HIS A 190 26.29 -4.71 -6.58
CA HIS A 190 27.53 -5.35 -6.16
C HIS A 190 27.38 -6.87 -6.02
N PHE A 191 26.35 -7.36 -5.33
CA PHE A 191 26.11 -8.79 -5.16
C PHE A 191 25.98 -9.53 -6.49
N TYR A 192 25.15 -9.01 -7.40
CA TYR A 192 24.92 -9.66 -8.69
C TYR A 192 26.16 -9.61 -9.60
N HIS A 193 27.04 -8.62 -9.44
CA HIS A 193 28.34 -8.58 -10.11
C HIS A 193 29.29 -9.65 -9.56
N GLU A 194 29.47 -9.69 -8.24
CA GLU A 194 30.38 -10.66 -7.60
C GLU A 194 29.93 -12.11 -7.83
N ALA A 195 28.63 -12.35 -7.91
CA ALA A 195 28.07 -13.66 -8.22
C ALA A 195 28.10 -14.02 -9.72
N GLY A 196 28.54 -13.12 -10.61
CA GLY A 196 28.67 -13.36 -12.05
C GLY A 196 27.37 -13.30 -12.87
N TYR A 197 26.27 -12.83 -12.26
CA TYR A 197 24.98 -12.67 -12.94
C TYR A 197 24.93 -11.44 -13.86
N ILE A 198 25.71 -10.41 -13.54
CA ILE A 198 25.97 -9.24 -14.40
C ILE A 198 27.49 -9.09 -14.62
N ASP A 199 27.89 -8.53 -15.75
CA ASP A 199 29.29 -8.17 -16.01
C ASP A 199 29.63 -6.77 -15.50
N HIS A 200 30.92 -6.42 -15.58
CA HIS A 200 31.44 -5.15 -15.12
C HIS A 200 30.83 -3.95 -15.84
N ASP A 201 30.65 -4.05 -17.16
CA ASP A 201 30.09 -2.97 -17.98
C ASP A 201 28.63 -2.72 -17.63
N THR A 202 27.85 -3.80 -17.44
CA THR A 202 26.47 -3.73 -16.97
C THR A 202 26.40 -3.10 -15.57
N ALA A 203 27.25 -3.53 -14.63
CA ALA A 203 27.28 -2.97 -13.29
C ALA A 203 27.56 -1.45 -13.30
N LYS A 204 28.46 -1.00 -14.18
CA LYS A 204 28.75 0.43 -14.36
C LYS A 204 27.53 1.19 -14.90
N VAL A 205 26.86 0.66 -15.93
CA VAL A 205 25.62 1.25 -16.47
C VAL A 205 24.55 1.34 -15.38
N LEU A 206 24.37 0.31 -14.56
CA LEU A 206 23.40 0.32 -13.46
C LEU A 206 23.72 1.39 -12.40
N CYS A 207 24.99 1.60 -12.08
CA CYS A 207 25.42 2.68 -11.18
C CYS A 207 25.16 4.07 -11.78
N ASP A 208 25.35 4.23 -13.09
CA ASP A 208 25.07 5.48 -13.79
C ASP A 208 23.56 5.76 -13.86
N ASP A 209 22.73 4.75 -14.17
CA ASP A 209 21.27 4.84 -14.13
C ASP A 209 20.76 5.17 -12.71
N LEU A 210 21.37 4.59 -11.67
CA LEU A 210 21.02 4.92 -10.28
C LEU A 210 21.32 6.38 -9.96
N ARG A 211 22.47 6.88 -10.42
CA ARG A 211 22.81 8.30 -10.26
C ARG A 211 21.83 9.20 -11.01
N GLU A 212 21.39 8.80 -12.21
CA GLU A 212 20.39 9.53 -12.99
C GLU A 212 19.02 9.53 -12.28
N LEU A 213 18.59 8.38 -11.75
CA LEU A 213 17.37 8.28 -10.96
C LEU A 213 17.38 9.25 -9.78
N LEU A 214 18.47 9.31 -9.01
CA LEU A 214 18.60 10.23 -7.88
C LEU A 214 18.56 11.70 -8.32
N LYS A 215 19.16 12.05 -9.45
CA LYS A 215 19.06 13.41 -10.03
C LYS A 215 17.63 13.75 -10.43
N ASN A 216 16.92 12.82 -11.04
CA ASN A 216 15.53 13.01 -11.44
C ASN A 216 14.62 13.16 -10.21
N ALA A 217 14.79 12.32 -9.18
CA ALA A 217 14.08 12.44 -7.92
C ALA A 217 14.34 13.81 -7.24
N ALA A 218 15.58 14.28 -7.25
CA ALA A 218 15.93 15.61 -6.75
C ALA A 218 15.31 16.75 -7.57
N ALA A 219 15.21 16.60 -8.90
CA ALA A 219 14.55 17.58 -9.76
C ALA A 219 13.02 17.62 -9.54
N ASP A 220 12.40 16.46 -9.29
CA ASP A 220 10.97 16.35 -9.02
C ASP A 220 10.56 17.02 -7.70
N LEU A 221 11.50 17.24 -6.76
CA LEU A 221 11.25 18.04 -5.53
C LEU A 221 10.83 19.49 -5.82
N LEU A 222 11.05 19.98 -7.04
CA LEU A 222 10.57 21.29 -7.47
C LEU A 222 9.05 21.30 -7.71
N GLN A 223 8.39 20.13 -7.73
CA GLN A 223 6.94 20.01 -7.90
C GLN A 223 6.24 20.04 -6.52
N GLU A 224 5.19 20.85 -6.37
CA GLU A 224 4.44 20.95 -5.11
C GLU A 224 3.80 19.61 -4.66
N SER A 225 3.51 18.72 -5.61
CA SER A 225 2.90 17.41 -5.36
C SER A 225 3.89 16.36 -4.86
N TYR A 226 5.20 16.66 -4.78
CA TYR A 226 6.21 15.68 -4.43
C TYR A 226 7.26 16.22 -3.44
N ASN A 227 7.43 15.52 -2.32
CA ASN A 227 8.43 15.87 -1.32
C ASN A 227 9.19 14.63 -0.84
N ILE A 228 10.51 14.78 -0.65
CA ILE A 228 11.37 13.78 -0.02
C ILE A 228 11.99 14.41 1.22
N TYR A 229 11.92 13.71 2.35
CA TYR A 229 12.57 14.08 3.59
C TYR A 229 13.64 13.06 3.94
N TYR A 230 14.76 13.51 4.50
CA TYR A 230 15.77 12.61 5.05
C TYR A 230 15.53 12.41 6.55
N HIS A 231 15.52 11.17 7.01
CA HIS A 231 15.51 10.85 8.44
C HIS A 231 16.35 9.61 8.74
N GLU A 232 17.52 9.84 9.34
CA GLU A 232 18.56 8.83 9.61
C GLU A 232 18.01 7.56 10.31
N LEU A 233 17.24 7.75 11.40
CA LEU A 233 16.84 6.65 12.30
C LEU A 233 15.47 6.01 12.04
N LEU A 234 14.64 6.55 11.13
CA LEU A 234 13.21 6.21 11.14
C LEU A 234 12.83 4.90 10.44
N LEU A 235 13.74 4.33 9.66
CA LEU A 235 13.38 3.37 8.62
C LEU A 235 13.76 1.95 9.04
N MET A 236 12.79 1.21 9.59
CA MET A 236 12.94 -0.23 9.87
C MET A 236 12.48 -1.11 8.70
N SER A 237 11.44 -0.69 7.97
CA SER A 237 10.85 -1.40 6.83
C SER A 237 10.19 -0.42 5.85
N ASN A 238 9.90 -0.91 4.65
CA ASN A 238 9.05 -0.19 3.70
C ASN A 238 7.60 -0.19 4.24
N ASN A 239 7.04 0.99 4.46
CA ASN A 239 5.64 1.15 4.89
C ASN A 239 5.02 2.34 4.18
N ALA A 240 3.69 2.31 3.99
CA ALA A 240 2.97 3.44 3.40
C ALA A 240 1.67 3.72 4.13
N VAL A 241 1.25 4.98 4.15
CA VAL A 241 -0.10 5.40 4.55
C VAL A 241 -0.69 6.25 3.43
N VAL A 242 -1.94 6.00 3.11
CA VAL A 242 -2.74 6.77 2.15
C VAL A 242 -3.76 7.57 2.92
N ARG A 243 -3.80 8.87 2.66
CA ARG A 243 -4.76 9.79 3.26
C ARG A 243 -5.66 10.34 2.17
N LYS A 244 -6.94 10.51 2.50
CA LYS A 244 -7.92 11.19 1.66
C LYS A 244 -8.57 12.30 2.46
N LYS A 245 -8.47 13.54 2.00
CA LYS A 245 -8.92 14.74 2.74
C LYS A 245 -8.33 14.80 4.15
N GLY A 246 -7.05 14.45 4.27
CA GLY A 246 -6.32 14.39 5.53
C GLY A 246 -6.65 13.20 6.45
N ILE A 247 -7.59 12.32 6.09
CA ILE A 247 -7.98 11.16 6.91
C ILE A 247 -7.28 9.90 6.38
N PRO A 248 -6.61 9.08 7.22
CA PRO A 248 -6.00 7.84 6.75
C PRO A 248 -7.08 6.84 6.28
N VAL A 249 -6.92 6.32 5.07
CA VAL A 249 -7.87 5.37 4.44
C VAL A 249 -7.24 4.01 4.15
N ALA A 250 -5.92 3.92 4.03
CA ALA A 250 -5.21 2.66 3.88
C ALA A 250 -3.78 2.73 4.43
N GLY A 251 -3.30 1.63 4.98
CA GLY A 251 -1.93 1.46 5.46
C GLY A 251 -1.32 0.20 4.88
N PHE A 252 -0.03 0.21 4.59
CA PHE A 252 0.70 -0.87 3.94
C PHE A 252 1.94 -1.19 4.75
N VAL A 253 2.11 -2.45 5.12
CA VAL A 253 3.31 -2.97 5.78
C VAL A 253 3.90 -4.07 4.93
N THR A 254 5.18 -3.94 4.60
CA THR A 254 5.89 -4.96 3.84
C THR A 254 5.94 -6.29 4.57
N MET A 255 5.59 -7.36 3.87
CA MET A 255 5.57 -8.75 4.35
C MET A 255 6.67 -9.59 3.71
N THR A 256 6.93 -9.38 2.42
CA THR A 256 8.03 -10.00 1.65
C THR A 256 8.74 -8.92 0.83
N MET A 257 9.62 -9.26 -0.12
CA MET A 257 10.35 -8.26 -0.91
C MET A 257 9.44 -7.27 -1.67
N LEU A 258 8.32 -7.77 -2.23
CA LEU A 258 7.30 -6.95 -2.91
C LEU A 258 5.93 -7.03 -2.24
N GLY A 259 5.64 -8.14 -1.55
CA GLY A 259 4.35 -8.41 -0.94
C GLY A 259 4.14 -7.57 0.30
N TYR A 260 2.89 -7.18 0.53
CA TYR A 260 2.50 -6.33 1.66
C TYR A 260 1.18 -6.80 2.27
N ILE A 261 0.96 -6.39 3.52
CA ILE A 261 -0.33 -6.46 4.19
C ILE A 261 -0.95 -5.06 4.15
N ARG A 262 -2.17 -4.97 3.61
CA ARG A 262 -2.97 -3.75 3.59
C ARG A 262 -3.94 -3.74 4.78
N PHE A 263 -3.98 -2.62 5.48
CA PHE A 263 -4.92 -2.34 6.56
C PHE A 263 -5.90 -1.23 6.13
N SER A 264 -7.18 -1.40 6.45
CA SER A 264 -8.24 -0.40 6.24
C SER A 264 -9.13 -0.32 7.47
N GLY A 265 -9.45 0.89 7.93
CA GLY A 265 -10.41 1.10 9.03
C GLY A 265 -10.02 0.44 10.36
N SER A 266 -8.72 0.31 10.66
CA SER A 266 -8.23 -0.37 11.87
C SER A 266 -7.45 0.58 12.79
N ASN A 267 -7.38 0.24 14.08
CA ASN A 267 -6.54 0.98 15.04
C ASN A 267 -5.05 0.96 14.65
N ILE A 268 -4.60 -0.08 13.93
CA ILE A 268 -3.24 -0.13 13.37
C ILE A 268 -3.04 0.94 12.30
N LEU A 269 -4.02 1.17 11.42
CA LEU A 269 -3.93 2.26 10.43
C LEU A 269 -3.74 3.62 11.10
N ASN A 270 -4.53 3.91 12.13
CA ASN A 270 -4.39 5.16 12.89
C ASN A 270 -3.01 5.25 13.54
N ARG A 271 -2.54 4.18 14.19
CA ARG A 271 -1.20 4.15 14.80
C ARG A 271 -0.07 4.34 13.78
N MET A 272 -0.18 3.73 12.59
CA MET A 272 0.77 3.92 11.49
C MET A 272 0.77 5.38 11.01
N ASN A 273 -0.42 5.95 10.80
CA ASN A 273 -0.60 7.34 10.41
C ASN A 273 0.03 8.28 11.45
N ASP A 274 -0.32 8.13 12.72
CA ASP A 274 0.14 9.01 13.80
C ASP A 274 1.66 8.91 13.97
N PHE A 275 2.22 7.71 13.82
CA PHE A 275 3.67 7.52 13.82
C PHE A 275 4.33 8.35 12.71
N LEU A 276 3.87 8.20 11.46
CA LEU A 276 4.47 8.88 10.31
C LEU A 276 4.22 10.40 10.32
N ILE A 277 3.00 10.86 10.62
CA ILE A 277 2.62 12.27 10.62
C ILE A 277 3.35 13.04 11.72
N THR A 278 3.38 12.53 12.96
CA THR A 278 4.06 13.23 14.07
C THR A 278 5.54 13.48 13.73
N ARG A 279 6.17 12.55 13.00
CA ARG A 279 7.58 12.66 12.62
C ARG A 279 7.77 13.53 11.38
N TYR A 280 6.83 13.47 10.43
CA TYR A 280 6.76 14.39 9.29
C TYR A 280 6.63 15.84 9.76
N ASP A 281 5.71 16.14 10.68
CA ASP A 281 5.50 17.49 11.20
C ASP A 281 6.73 18.02 11.99
N ASN A 282 7.45 17.12 12.67
CA ASN A 282 8.71 17.48 13.34
C ASN A 282 9.87 17.75 12.36
N LEU A 283 9.86 17.16 11.17
CA LEU A 283 10.87 17.40 10.13
C LEU A 283 10.65 18.72 9.38
N LEU A 284 9.46 19.33 9.51
CA LEU A 284 9.11 20.62 8.94
C LEU A 284 9.48 21.82 9.84
N GLN A 285 9.92 21.58 11.08
CA GLN A 285 10.35 22.60 12.05
C GLN A 285 11.88 22.77 12.03
#